data_AF-A0A8J5SNR4-F1
#
_entry.id   AF-A0A8J5SNR4-F1
#
_cell.length_a   1.000
_cell.length_b   1.000
_cell.length_c   1.000
_cell.angle_alpha   90.00
_cell.angle_beta   90.00
_cell.angle_gamma   90.00
#
_symmetry.space_group_name_H-M   'P 1'
#
loop_
_entity.id
_entity.type
_entity.pdbx_description
1 polymer ?
#
loop_
_entity_poly.entity_id
_entity_poly.type
_entity_poly.pdbx_seq_one_letter_code
_entity_poly.pdbx_strand_id
1 'polypeptide(L)'
;MRNVRSEAGVTEYFDETSDQFRCAGVSVIRRVVDPQGLVVPRFSNTPGLAYMIQGKGYAGLSFPGCPATHQQQFQPFDQTQSSQGQNFRDEHQKIHQLRQGDVTALPAGVAHWFYNSGDTPVVIIYVYDVNNNANQLEPRHKEFLLAGNSSPIRASHVHVRTVNRAALRQERIQWIQR
;
A
#
# COMPACT_ATOMS: atom_id res chain seq x y z
N MET A 1 -19.22 9.93 -7.47
CA MET A 1 -18.13 8.93 -7.29
C MET A 1 -17.14 9.08 -8.42
N ARG A 2 -15.84 9.10 -8.13
CA ARG A 2 -14.78 9.29 -9.14
C ARG A 2 -13.89 8.05 -9.20
N ASN A 3 -13.69 7.51 -10.40
CA ASN A 3 -12.88 6.31 -10.60
C ASN A 3 -11.56 6.66 -11.28
N VAL A 4 -10.46 6.11 -10.77
CA VAL A 4 -9.10 6.30 -11.29
C VAL A 4 -8.49 4.95 -11.56
N ARG A 5 -8.18 4.67 -12.83
CA ARG A 5 -7.54 3.44 -13.25
C ARG A 5 -6.03 3.54 -13.10
N SER A 6 -5.44 2.52 -12.50
CA SER A 6 -4.01 2.29 -12.43
C SER A 6 -3.62 1.07 -13.27
N GLU A 7 -2.32 0.79 -13.32
CA GLU A 7 -1.78 -0.35 -14.06
C GLU A 7 -2.32 -1.70 -13.57
N ALA A 8 -2.44 -1.89 -12.26
CA ALA A 8 -2.89 -3.14 -11.62
C ALA A 8 -4.06 -2.92 -10.65
N GLY A 9 -5.01 -2.07 -11.03
CA GLY A 9 -6.24 -1.92 -10.25
C GLY A 9 -7.00 -0.63 -10.52
N VAL A 10 -8.04 -0.41 -9.71
CA VAL A 10 -8.92 0.76 -9.77
C VAL A 10 -9.09 1.32 -8.36
N THR A 11 -8.99 2.65 -8.25
CA THR A 11 -9.33 3.39 -7.04
C THR A 11 -10.62 4.18 -7.28
N GLU A 12 -11.60 4.01 -6.41
CA GLU A 12 -12.88 4.69 -6.44
C GLU A 12 -12.97 5.62 -5.23
N TYR A 13 -13.12 6.90 -5.50
CA TYR A 13 -13.29 7.94 -4.49
C TYR A 13 -14.78 8.23 -4.33
N PHE A 14 -15.27 8.07 -3.11
CA PHE A 14 -16.61 8.51 -2.76
C PHE A 14 -16.66 10.04 -2.76
N ASP A 15 -17.86 10.60 -2.95
CA ASP A 15 -18.04 12.04 -3.00
C ASP A 15 -17.96 12.64 -1.59
N GLU A 16 -16.79 13.15 -1.23
CA GLU A 16 -16.53 13.84 0.05
C GLU A 16 -17.44 15.06 0.26
N THR A 17 -18.05 15.62 -0.80
CA THR A 17 -18.96 16.76 -0.68
C THR A 17 -20.40 16.36 -0.33
N SER A 18 -20.72 15.06 -0.29
CA SER A 18 -21.99 14.55 0.24
C SER A 18 -22.22 15.01 1.68
N ASP A 19 -23.46 15.39 2.01
CA ASP A 19 -23.83 15.80 3.38
C ASP A 19 -23.56 14.70 4.40
N GLN A 20 -23.71 13.43 4.02
CA GLN A 20 -23.48 12.29 4.91
C GLN A 20 -22.00 12.19 5.31
N PHE A 21 -21.08 12.31 4.35
CA PHE A 21 -19.64 12.21 4.62
C PHE A 21 -19.08 13.47 5.28
N ARG A 22 -19.61 14.66 4.95
CA ARG A 22 -19.29 15.91 5.65
C ARG A 22 -19.76 15.88 7.11
N CYS A 23 -20.99 15.42 7.36
CA CYS A 23 -21.53 15.30 8.71
C CYS A 23 -20.74 14.29 9.55
N ALA A 24 -20.39 13.14 8.97
CA ALA A 24 -19.57 12.14 9.64
C ALA A 24 -18.09 12.54 9.79
N GLY A 25 -17.62 13.51 8.99
CA GLY A 25 -16.23 13.95 9.03
C GLY A 25 -15.26 12.93 8.46
N VAL A 26 -15.66 12.17 7.43
CA VAL A 26 -14.85 11.08 6.88
C VAL A 26 -14.65 11.17 5.37
N SER A 27 -13.53 10.64 4.90
CA SER A 27 -13.28 10.34 3.48
C SER A 27 -13.26 8.83 3.27
N VAL A 28 -13.93 8.36 2.21
CA VAL A 28 -14.04 6.92 1.90
C VAL A 28 -13.45 6.64 0.52
N ILE A 29 -12.60 5.62 0.47
CA ILE A 29 -11.96 5.17 -0.77
C ILE A 29 -12.13 3.66 -0.88
N ARG A 30 -12.62 3.18 -2.03
CA ARG A 30 -12.60 1.75 -2.37
C ARG A 30 -11.47 1.47 -3.35
N ARG A 31 -10.71 0.41 -3.11
CA ARG A 31 -9.65 -0.05 -4.02
C ARG A 31 -9.89 -1.48 -4.43
N VAL A 32 -9.83 -1.70 -5.74
CA VAL A 32 -9.74 -3.03 -6.33
C VAL A 32 -8.31 -3.20 -6.81
N VAL A 33 -7.60 -4.17 -6.26
CA VAL A 33 -6.19 -4.44 -6.55
C VAL A 33 -6.12 -5.76 -7.30
N ASP A 34 -5.66 -5.71 -8.54
CA ASP A 34 -5.53 -6.91 -9.38
C ASP A 34 -4.49 -7.88 -8.79
N PRO A 35 -4.51 -9.18 -9.18
CA PRO A 35 -3.48 -10.12 -8.77
C PRO A 35 -2.08 -9.58 -9.02
N GLN A 36 -1.18 -9.72 -8.04
CA GLN A 36 0.18 -9.17 -8.08
C GLN A 36 0.25 -7.63 -8.12
N GLY A 37 -0.85 -6.94 -7.86
CA GLY A 37 -0.90 -5.50 -7.72
C GLY A 37 -0.28 -5.02 -6.40
N LEU A 38 0.60 -4.02 -6.49
CA LEU A 38 1.15 -3.27 -5.37
C LEU A 38 0.51 -1.90 -5.32
N VAL A 39 -0.22 -1.65 -4.24
CA VAL A 39 -0.59 -0.30 -3.83
C VAL A 39 0.66 0.37 -3.27
N VAL A 40 1.15 1.39 -3.97
CA VAL A 40 2.45 1.99 -3.68
C VAL A 40 2.54 2.57 -2.26
N PRO A 41 3.74 2.60 -1.65
CA PRO A 41 3.96 3.20 -0.34
C PRO A 41 3.53 4.67 -0.31
N ARG A 42 2.76 5.00 0.73
CA ARG A 42 2.21 6.34 0.95
C ARG A 42 1.88 6.57 2.42
N PHE A 43 1.75 7.83 2.82
CA PHE A 43 1.17 8.20 4.10
C PHE A 43 0.03 9.21 3.92
N SER A 44 -0.73 9.49 4.97
CA SER A 44 -1.84 10.44 4.95
C SER A 44 -1.77 11.41 6.13
N ASN A 45 -2.36 12.60 5.99
CA ASN A 45 -2.56 13.56 7.08
C ASN A 45 -3.66 13.14 8.07
N THR A 46 -4.50 12.18 7.71
CA THR A 46 -5.63 11.72 8.52
C THR A 46 -5.45 10.25 8.92
N PRO A 47 -5.77 9.84 10.15
CA PRO A 47 -5.82 8.43 10.49
C PRO A 47 -6.97 7.75 9.77
N GLY A 48 -6.90 6.44 9.61
CA GLY A 48 -7.98 5.68 8.98
C GLY A 48 -7.97 4.20 9.31
N LEU A 49 -9.01 3.52 8.84
CA LEU A 49 -9.18 2.09 8.91
C LEU A 49 -9.25 1.52 7.49
N ALA A 50 -8.51 0.44 7.24
CA ALA A 50 -8.59 -0.33 6.01
C ALA A 50 -9.28 -1.67 6.27
N TYR A 51 -10.46 -1.85 5.68
CA TYR A 51 -11.28 -3.06 5.76
C TYR A 51 -11.00 -3.95 4.55
N MET A 52 -10.50 -5.15 4.78
CA MET A 52 -10.29 -6.15 3.74
C MET A 52 -11.62 -6.85 3.43
N ILE A 53 -12.35 -6.35 2.44
CA ILE A 53 -13.67 -6.88 2.07
C ILE A 53 -13.55 -8.23 1.36
N GLN A 54 -12.52 -8.40 0.54
CA GLN A 54 -12.31 -9.62 -0.24
C GLN A 54 -10.83 -9.84 -0.51
N GLY A 55 -10.40 -11.11 -0.48
CA GLY A 55 -9.10 -11.57 -0.91
C GLY A 55 -8.06 -11.64 0.21
N LYS A 56 -6.78 -11.68 -0.15
CA LYS A 56 -5.65 -11.82 0.76
C LYS A 56 -4.43 -11.10 0.21
N GLY A 57 -3.54 -10.69 1.09
CA GLY A 57 -2.31 -10.01 0.70
C GLY A 57 -1.36 -9.75 1.86
N TYR A 58 -0.37 -8.92 1.58
CA TYR A 58 0.60 -8.46 2.55
C TYR A 58 0.55 -6.94 2.68
N ALA A 59 0.63 -6.44 3.89
CA ALA A 59 0.74 -5.01 4.17
C ALA A 59 1.97 -4.74 5.02
N GLY A 60 2.62 -3.62 4.77
CA GLY A 60 3.68 -3.08 5.61
C GLY A 60 3.31 -1.70 6.11
N LEU A 61 3.67 -1.42 7.37
CA LEU A 61 3.64 -0.09 7.96
C LEU A 61 5.05 0.25 8.41
N SER A 62 5.50 1.46 8.09
CA SER A 62 6.83 1.95 8.44
C SER A 62 6.73 2.96 9.58
N PHE A 63 7.00 2.52 10.81
CA PHE A 63 7.01 3.37 11.99
C PHE A 63 8.38 4.04 12.14
N PRO A 64 8.46 5.38 12.08
CA PRO A 64 9.72 6.10 12.21
C PRO A 64 10.43 5.76 13.52
N GLY A 65 11.73 5.49 13.46
CA GLY A 65 12.55 5.15 14.63
C GLY A 65 12.46 3.69 15.09
N CYS A 66 11.52 2.89 14.57
CA CYS A 66 11.49 1.46 14.86
C CYS A 66 12.54 0.69 14.03
N PRO A 67 13.28 -0.26 14.64
CA PRO A 67 14.30 -1.01 13.93
C PRO A 67 13.69 -2.00 12.92
N ALA A 68 14.50 -2.41 11.94
CA ALA A 68 14.19 -3.57 11.13
C ALA A 68 14.23 -4.83 12.01
N THR A 69 13.09 -5.51 12.15
CA THR A 69 12.94 -6.70 13.00
C THR A 69 13.02 -8.00 12.23
N HIS A 70 13.02 -7.92 10.89
CA HIS A 70 13.14 -9.07 10.01
C HIS A 70 14.36 -8.88 9.12
N GLN A 71 15.20 -9.91 9.06
CA GLN A 71 16.37 -9.97 8.20
C GLN A 71 16.24 -11.23 7.35
N GLN A 72 16.39 -11.12 6.03
CA GLN A 72 16.51 -12.27 5.14
C GLN A 72 17.82 -12.21 4.39
N GLN A 73 18.49 -13.36 4.32
CA GLN A 73 19.66 -13.58 3.51
C GLN A 73 19.26 -14.47 2.34
N PHE A 74 19.44 -13.97 1.12
CA PHE A 74 19.06 -14.67 -0.10
C PHE A 74 20.28 -15.37 -0.69
N GLN A 75 20.15 -16.68 -0.96
CA GLN A 75 21.15 -17.43 -1.71
C GLN A 75 20.92 -17.25 -3.22
N PRO A 76 21.97 -16.99 -4.02
CA PRO A 76 21.85 -16.89 -5.49
C PRO A 76 21.34 -18.20 -6.10
N PHE A 77 20.42 -18.10 -7.07
CA PHE A 77 19.82 -19.26 -7.75
C PHE A 77 20.69 -19.79 -8.92
N ASP A 78 21.70 -19.04 -9.38
CA ASP A 78 22.58 -19.44 -10.48
C ASP A 78 24.03 -19.64 -10.02
N GLN A 79 24.53 -20.87 -10.16
CA GLN A 79 25.91 -21.27 -9.86
C GLN A 79 26.87 -21.12 -11.06
N THR A 80 26.53 -20.38 -12.10
CA THR A 80 27.44 -20.20 -13.25
C THR A 80 27.97 -18.78 -13.36
N GLN A 81 29.28 -18.66 -13.12
CA GLN A 81 30.21 -17.56 -13.40
C GLN A 81 30.50 -16.54 -12.28
N SER A 82 31.43 -16.93 -11.41
CA SER A 82 32.71 -16.22 -11.15
C SER A 82 32.73 -14.68 -11.15
N SER A 83 31.89 -14.04 -10.34
CA SER A 83 32.20 -12.72 -9.78
C SER A 83 31.63 -12.66 -8.37
N GLN A 84 32.40 -12.11 -7.42
CA GLN A 84 32.13 -12.07 -5.97
C GLN A 84 30.63 -12.01 -5.63
N GLY A 85 30.05 -13.17 -5.31
CA GLY A 85 28.62 -13.29 -5.02
C GLY A 85 28.29 -12.60 -3.72
N GLN A 86 27.92 -11.32 -3.77
CA GLN A 86 27.34 -10.65 -2.61
C GLN A 86 26.00 -11.32 -2.28
N ASN A 87 25.97 -12.00 -1.14
CA ASN A 87 24.74 -12.42 -0.49
C ASN A 87 23.84 -11.18 -0.38
N PHE A 88 22.68 -11.18 -1.03
CA PHE A 88 21.72 -10.09 -0.83
C PHE A 88 21.14 -10.27 0.57
N ARG A 89 21.30 -9.24 1.40
CA ARG A 89 20.75 -9.19 2.74
C ARG A 89 19.76 -8.05 2.75
N ASP A 90 18.52 -8.36 3.08
CA ASP A 90 17.47 -7.37 3.22
C ASP A 90 16.98 -7.33 4.67
N GLU A 91 16.70 -6.12 5.14
CA GLU A 91 16.26 -5.84 6.50
C GLU A 91 15.09 -4.87 6.45
N HIS A 92 13.98 -5.23 7.08
CA HIS A 92 12.80 -4.37 7.12
C HIS A 92 11.97 -4.56 8.39
N GLN A 93 11.01 -3.65 8.58
CA GLN A 93 10.01 -3.76 9.64
C GLN A 93 8.99 -4.89 9.36
N LYS A 94 8.19 -5.25 10.36
CA LYS A 94 7.28 -6.39 10.28
C LYS A 94 6.28 -6.23 9.12
N ILE A 95 6.12 -7.30 8.34
CA ILE A 95 5.09 -7.43 7.31
C ILE A 95 3.91 -8.20 7.90
N HIS A 96 2.70 -7.74 7.58
CA HIS A 96 1.45 -8.31 8.06
C HIS A 96 0.73 -9.02 6.93
N GLN A 97 0.35 -10.28 7.14
CA GLN A 97 -0.56 -10.97 6.25
C GLN A 97 -1.99 -10.54 6.57
N LEU A 98 -2.73 -10.12 5.56
CA LEU A 98 -4.13 -9.70 5.67
C LEU A 98 -5.03 -10.60 4.83
N ARG A 99 -6.24 -10.86 5.32
CA ARG A 99 -7.27 -11.66 4.66
C ARG A 99 -8.64 -11.01 4.82
N GLN A 100 -9.61 -11.49 4.05
CA GLN A 100 -11.00 -11.06 4.14
C GLN A 100 -11.51 -11.04 5.58
N GLY A 101 -12.13 -9.93 5.96
CA GLY A 101 -12.64 -9.66 7.30
C GLY A 101 -11.66 -8.90 8.20
N ASP A 102 -10.38 -8.84 7.86
CA ASP A 102 -9.41 -8.10 8.66
C ASP A 102 -9.61 -6.58 8.57
N VAL A 103 -9.31 -5.89 9.68
CA VAL A 103 -9.32 -4.43 9.78
C VAL A 103 -7.94 -3.96 10.23
N THR A 104 -7.32 -3.08 9.44
CA THR A 104 -6.01 -2.51 9.75
C THR A 104 -6.14 -1.03 10.09
N ALA A 105 -5.62 -0.62 11.25
CA ALA A 105 -5.51 0.78 11.61
C ALA A 105 -4.31 1.43 10.91
N LEU A 106 -4.53 2.62 10.36
CA LEU A 106 -3.56 3.43 9.64
C LEU A 106 -3.38 4.76 10.37
N PRO A 107 -2.33 4.93 11.19
CA PRO A 107 -2.08 6.22 11.83
C PRO A 107 -1.73 7.31 10.82
N ALA A 108 -2.08 8.57 11.12
CA ALA A 108 -1.64 9.71 10.33
C ALA A 108 -0.09 9.77 10.30
N GLY A 109 0.48 10.11 9.14
CA GLY A 109 1.92 10.21 8.92
C GLY A 109 2.66 8.87 8.78
N VAL A 110 2.04 7.73 9.09
CA VAL A 110 2.70 6.42 8.96
C VAL A 110 2.60 5.90 7.54
N ALA A 111 3.76 5.69 6.92
CA ALA A 111 3.84 5.16 5.57
C ALA A 111 3.39 3.69 5.54
N HIS A 112 2.55 3.35 4.56
CA HIS A 112 2.00 2.02 4.39
C HIS A 112 1.84 1.65 2.92
N TRP A 113 1.87 0.34 2.65
CA TRP A 113 1.68 -0.26 1.32
C TRP A 113 0.87 -1.54 1.43
N PHE A 114 0.31 -2.00 0.31
CA PHE A 114 -0.41 -3.27 0.24
C PHE A 114 -0.09 -4.01 -1.05
N TYR A 115 0.17 -5.31 -0.95
CA TYR A 115 0.42 -6.20 -2.08
C TYR A 115 -0.61 -7.31 -2.13
N ASN A 116 -1.26 -7.48 -3.29
CA ASN A 116 -2.16 -8.61 -3.53
C ASN A 116 -1.35 -9.88 -3.88
N SER A 117 -1.27 -10.81 -2.93
CA SER A 117 -0.62 -12.11 -3.11
C SER A 117 -1.54 -13.22 -3.63
N GLY A 118 -2.84 -12.93 -3.78
CA GLY A 118 -3.82 -13.82 -4.36
C GLY A 118 -3.78 -13.88 -5.89
N ASP A 119 -4.55 -14.82 -6.42
CA ASP A 119 -4.85 -15.05 -7.83
C ASP A 119 -6.14 -14.33 -8.28
N THR A 120 -6.92 -13.81 -7.33
CA THR A 120 -8.12 -12.98 -7.58
C THR A 120 -7.91 -11.53 -7.15
N PRO A 121 -8.65 -10.57 -7.72
CA PRO A 121 -8.64 -9.19 -7.23
C PRO A 121 -9.00 -9.09 -5.74
N VAL A 122 -8.29 -8.22 -5.04
CA VAL A 122 -8.55 -7.85 -3.64
C VAL A 122 -9.42 -6.58 -3.60
N VAL A 123 -10.37 -6.51 -2.67
CA VAL A 123 -11.18 -5.32 -2.43
C VAL A 123 -10.92 -4.78 -1.02
N ILE A 124 -10.47 -3.53 -0.94
CA ILE A 124 -10.21 -2.83 0.32
C ILE A 124 -11.05 -1.56 0.38
N ILE A 125 -11.75 -1.34 1.49
CA ILE A 125 -12.41 -0.06 1.79
C ILE A 125 -11.58 0.66 2.86
N TYR A 126 -11.13 1.86 2.53
CA TYR A 126 -10.48 2.77 3.45
C TYR A 126 -11.49 3.80 3.93
N VAL A 127 -11.53 4.03 5.25
CA VAL A 127 -12.30 5.10 5.88
C VAL A 127 -11.31 5.95 6.66
N TYR A 128 -11.13 7.20 6.26
CA TYR A 128 -10.24 8.17 6.89
C TYR A 128 -11.03 9.17 7.71
N ASP A 129 -10.61 9.40 8.95
CA ASP A 129 -11.21 10.38 9.85
C ASP A 129 -10.59 11.76 9.60
N VAL A 130 -11.31 12.57 8.82
CA VAL A 130 -10.86 13.88 8.36
C VAL A 130 -10.88 14.90 9.49
N ASN A 131 -11.83 14.76 10.41
CA ASN A 131 -12.00 15.67 11.56
C ASN A 131 -11.15 15.26 12.77
N ASN A 132 -10.32 14.23 12.65
CA ASN A 132 -9.45 13.80 13.72
C ASN A 132 -8.45 14.89 14.11
N ASN A 133 -8.18 15.06 15.40
CA ASN A 133 -7.18 16.02 15.92
C ASN A 133 -5.75 15.79 15.38
N ALA A 134 -5.44 14.58 14.90
CA ALA A 134 -4.17 14.30 14.23
C ALA A 134 -4.02 15.03 12.87
N ASN A 135 -5.13 15.44 12.24
CA ASN A 135 -5.12 16.22 11.02
C ASN A 135 -5.03 17.72 11.32
N GLN A 136 -3.81 18.27 11.24
CA GLN A 136 -3.54 19.68 11.54
C GLN A 136 -3.41 20.58 10.30
N LEU A 137 -3.70 20.05 9.10
CA LEU A 137 -3.48 20.77 7.85
C LEU A 137 -4.72 21.53 7.38
N GLU A 138 -5.73 20.77 6.96
CA GLU A 138 -6.99 21.27 6.42
C GLU A 138 -8.06 20.17 6.59
N PRO A 139 -9.36 20.50 6.58
CA PRO A 139 -10.45 19.52 6.73
C PRO A 139 -10.65 18.71 5.44
N ARG A 140 -9.58 18.08 4.94
CA ARG A 140 -9.56 17.24 3.75
C ARG A 140 -8.52 16.14 3.87
N HIS A 141 -8.86 14.96 3.36
CA HIS A 141 -7.93 13.85 3.23
C HIS A 141 -6.89 14.10 2.12
N LYS A 142 -5.61 13.85 2.44
CA LYS A 142 -4.48 13.87 1.51
C LYS A 142 -3.68 12.58 1.62
N GLU A 143 -3.21 12.11 0.47
CA GLU A 143 -2.27 11.00 0.35
C GLU A 143 -0.96 11.52 -0.24
N PHE A 144 0.16 11.22 0.42
CA PHE A 144 1.50 11.60 0.02
C PHE A 144 2.24 10.36 -0.46
N LEU A 145 2.55 10.32 -1.75
CA LEU A 145 3.18 9.17 -2.40
C LEU A 145 4.68 9.17 -2.17
N LEU A 146 5.24 8.01 -1.82
CA LEU A 146 6.69 7.79 -1.75
C LEU A 146 7.25 7.14 -3.02
N ALA A 147 6.37 6.64 -3.89
CA ALA A 147 6.71 6.06 -5.17
C ALA A 147 5.59 6.29 -6.18
N GLY A 148 5.93 6.25 -7.47
CA GLY A 148 4.99 6.54 -8.56
C GLY A 148 5.49 7.67 -9.45
N ASN A 149 4.91 7.81 -10.64
CA ASN A 149 5.18 8.95 -11.51
C ASN A 149 4.10 10.01 -11.26
N SER A 150 4.48 11.10 -10.60
CA SER A 150 3.64 12.26 -10.36
C SER A 150 3.80 13.27 -11.51
N SER A 151 3.14 13.02 -12.65
CA SER A 151 2.87 14.17 -13.53
C SER A 151 2.01 15.17 -12.75
N PRO A 152 2.23 16.50 -12.86
CA PRO A 152 1.50 17.51 -12.07
C PRO A 152 -0.03 17.38 -12.15
N ILE A 153 -0.54 16.87 -13.28
CA ILE A 153 -1.97 16.63 -13.53
C ILE A 153 -2.52 15.37 -12.81
N ARG A 154 -1.64 14.44 -12.38
CA ARG A 154 -1.96 13.13 -11.77
C ARG A 154 -1.46 12.97 -10.33
N ALA A 155 -0.84 14.01 -9.76
CA ALA A 155 -0.11 13.97 -8.49
C ALA A 155 -0.98 13.68 -7.25
N SER A 156 -2.31 13.64 -7.38
CA SER A 156 -3.26 13.42 -6.29
C SER A 156 -3.86 12.01 -6.25
N HIS A 157 -3.39 11.07 -7.07
CA HIS A 157 -3.93 9.72 -7.15
C HIS A 157 -2.94 8.63 -6.80
N VAL A 158 -3.36 7.70 -5.95
CA VAL A 158 -2.54 6.55 -5.64
C VAL A 158 -2.53 5.57 -6.80
N HIS A 159 -1.32 5.16 -7.14
CA HIS A 159 -1.09 4.21 -8.20
C HIS A 159 -1.07 2.79 -7.64
N VAL A 160 -1.71 1.88 -8.37
CA VAL A 160 -1.55 0.44 -8.18
C VAL A 160 -0.75 -0.09 -9.35
N ARG A 161 0.42 -0.68 -9.08
CA ARG A 161 1.36 -1.15 -10.10
C ARG A 161 1.43 -2.65 -10.13
N THR A 162 1.64 -3.23 -11.31
CA THR A 162 1.89 -4.66 -11.40
C THR A 162 3.30 -4.90 -10.89
N VAL A 163 3.44 -5.88 -10.00
CA VAL A 163 4.77 -6.35 -9.63
C VAL A 163 5.03 -7.63 -10.39
N ASN A 164 5.87 -7.54 -11.42
CA ASN A 164 6.28 -8.71 -12.17
C ASN A 164 7.10 -9.64 -11.27
N ARG A 165 6.62 -10.85 -11.02
CA ARG A 165 7.36 -11.86 -10.21
C ARG A 165 8.73 -12.21 -10.80
N ALA A 166 8.91 -12.11 -12.12
CA ALA A 166 10.22 -12.27 -12.77
C ALA A 166 11.14 -11.07 -12.48
N ALA A 167 10.60 -9.85 -12.44
CA ALA A 167 11.34 -8.68 -12.00
C ALA A 167 11.66 -8.74 -10.50
N LEU A 168 10.81 -9.30 -9.63
CA LEU A 168 11.16 -9.57 -8.23
C LEU A 168 12.24 -10.65 -8.08
N ARG A 169 12.36 -11.59 -9.03
CA ARG A 169 13.48 -12.53 -9.09
C ARG A 169 14.78 -11.84 -9.54
N GLN A 170 14.71 -10.86 -10.44
CA GLN A 170 15.87 -10.08 -10.91
C GLN A 170 16.28 -8.94 -9.97
N GLU A 171 15.32 -8.29 -9.28
CA GLU A 171 15.49 -7.19 -8.32
C GLU A 171 15.51 -7.66 -6.85
N ARG A 172 15.47 -8.99 -6.61
CA ARG A 172 15.76 -9.65 -5.32
C ARG A 172 14.90 -9.23 -4.11
N ILE A 173 13.66 -8.78 -4.30
CA ILE A 173 12.70 -8.54 -3.20
C ILE A 173 11.77 -9.77 -3.07
N GLN A 174 12.20 -10.82 -2.34
CA GLN A 174 11.46 -12.10 -2.27
C GLN A 174 10.34 -12.18 -1.21
N TRP A 175 10.01 -11.12 -0.48
CA TRP A 175 8.93 -11.14 0.55
C TRP A 175 7.53 -11.43 -0.02
N ILE A 176 7.38 -11.27 -1.33
CA ILE A 176 6.15 -11.45 -2.10
C ILE A 176 5.96 -12.90 -2.58
N GLN A 177 6.98 -13.77 -2.46
CA GLN A 177 7.02 -15.10 -3.09
C GLN A 177 6.61 -16.28 -2.18
N ARG A 178 6.06 -16.05 -0.98
CA ARG A 178 5.55 -17.15 -0.13
C ARG A 178 4.02 -17.15 -0.04
#